data_AF-A0A4Y8Y8F4-F1
#
_entry.id   AF-A0A4Y8Y8F4-F1
#
_cell.length_a   1.000
_cell.length_b   1.000
_cell.length_c   1.000
_cell.angle_alpha   90.00
_cell.angle_beta   90.00
_cell.angle_gamma   90.00
#
_symmetry.space_group_name_H-M   'P 1'
#
loop_
_entity.id
_entity.type
_entity.pdbx_description
1 polymer ?
#
loop_
_entity_poly.entity_id
_entity_poly.type
_entity_poly.pdbx_seq_one_letter_code
_entity_poly.pdbx_strand_id
1 'polypeptide(L)'
;MTSPESVIIRCQDHAAVGVTFRDRFSFDADSVHYAVELRAPGLNARVDEVVSWIWDSDLAPFLEGLAADYRGWDGERSWRTDDADLTVAAVFRSGGYVGLTWTASGGGWGASVTTWLEAGEQVAALAADIRQFLRGER
;
A
#
# COMPACT_ATOMS: atom_id res chain seq x y z
N MET A 1 -9.86 0.25 20.12
CA MET A 1 -8.45 0.55 19.79
C MET A 1 -8.55 1.41 18.55
N THR A 2 -8.16 2.68 18.62
CA THR A 2 -8.57 3.69 17.63
C THR A 2 -7.98 3.40 16.25
N SER A 3 -8.76 3.52 15.17
CA SER A 3 -8.23 3.46 13.81
C SER A 3 -7.23 4.59 13.52
N PRO A 4 -6.15 4.33 12.75
CA PRO A 4 -5.18 5.34 12.38
C PRO A 4 -5.79 6.32 11.35
N GLU A 5 -5.60 7.62 11.57
CA GLU A 5 -6.02 8.68 10.62
C GLU A 5 -5.20 8.64 9.31
N SER A 6 -4.01 8.02 9.35
CA SER A 6 -3.15 7.77 8.19
C SER A 6 -2.23 6.57 8.41
N VAL A 7 -1.88 5.87 7.33
CA VAL A 7 -0.84 4.82 7.33
C VAL A 7 0.38 5.35 6.59
N ILE A 8 1.56 5.28 7.21
CA ILE A 8 2.81 5.85 6.66
C ILE A 8 3.86 4.75 6.50
N ILE A 9 4.20 4.43 5.26
CA ILE A 9 5.27 3.52 4.90
C ILE A 9 6.53 4.35 4.61
N ARG A 10 7.64 4.07 5.29
CA ARG A 10 8.95 4.68 5.01
C ARG A 10 9.93 3.60 4.59
N CYS A 11 10.74 3.86 3.57
CA CYS A 11 11.85 2.99 3.22
C CYS A 11 12.95 3.08 4.29
N GLN A 12 13.38 1.94 4.85
CA GLN A 12 14.39 1.93 5.91
C GLN A 12 15.72 2.55 5.45
N ASP A 13 16.20 2.16 4.26
CA ASP A 13 17.47 2.61 3.70
C ASP A 13 17.45 4.09 3.26
N HIS A 14 16.26 4.67 3.08
CA HIS A 14 16.11 6.02 2.59
C HIS A 14 14.82 6.67 3.09
N ALA A 15 14.87 7.28 4.28
CA ALA A 15 13.70 7.85 4.96
C ALA A 15 12.96 8.98 4.20
N ALA A 16 13.58 9.54 3.15
CA ALA A 16 12.93 10.47 2.21
C ALA A 16 12.00 9.78 1.20
N VAL A 17 12.09 8.45 1.06
CA VAL A 17 11.22 7.62 0.21
C VAL A 17 10.12 7.00 1.07
N GLY A 18 8.87 7.19 0.65
CA GLY A 18 7.75 6.63 1.37
C GLY A 18 6.40 6.84 0.70
N VAL A 19 5.39 6.21 1.28
CA VAL A 19 4.00 6.24 0.85
C VAL A 19 3.12 6.61 2.04
N THR A 20 2.02 7.32 1.80
CA THR A 20 1.06 7.66 2.86
C THR A 20 -0.36 7.53 2.36
N PHE A 21 -1.15 6.72 3.06
CA PHE A 21 -2.59 6.59 2.91
C PHE A 21 -3.26 7.50 3.95
N ARG A 22 -4.21 8.34 3.53
CA ARG A 22 -4.84 9.33 4.42
C ARG A 22 -6.16 9.86 3.85
N ASP A 23 -6.80 10.75 4.60
CA ASP A 23 -8.00 11.49 4.20
C ASP A 23 -9.15 10.57 3.77
N ARG A 24 -9.34 9.47 4.51
CA ARG A 24 -10.34 8.43 4.25
C ARG A 24 -11.77 8.96 4.38
N PHE A 25 -12.63 8.61 3.42
CA PHE A 25 -14.08 8.76 3.50
C PHE A 25 -14.81 7.61 2.78
N SER A 26 -16.12 7.51 2.98
CA SER A 26 -17.01 6.58 2.27
C SER A 26 -18.31 7.31 1.93
N PHE A 27 -18.85 7.09 0.74
CA PHE A 27 -20.18 7.58 0.37
C PHE A 27 -21.28 6.53 0.60
N ASP A 28 -20.91 5.24 0.57
CA ASP A 28 -21.78 4.08 0.74
C ASP A 28 -21.13 3.02 1.64
N ALA A 29 -21.73 1.83 1.71
CA ALA A 29 -21.26 0.71 2.54
C ALA A 29 -20.35 -0.26 1.78
N ASP A 30 -20.16 -0.07 0.47
CA ASP A 30 -19.53 -1.01 -0.45
C ASP A 30 -18.10 -0.56 -0.84
N SER A 31 -17.81 0.73 -0.66
CA SER A 31 -16.57 1.39 -1.09
C SER A 31 -15.94 2.28 0.00
N VAL A 32 -14.61 2.45 -0.12
CA VAL A 32 -13.81 3.39 0.68
C VAL A 32 -12.94 4.19 -0.27
N HIS A 33 -12.97 5.51 -0.13
CA HIS A 33 -12.13 6.45 -0.85
C HIS A 33 -11.03 6.97 0.07
N TYR A 34 -9.83 7.17 -0.47
CA TYR A 34 -8.71 7.74 0.26
C TYR A 34 -7.69 8.37 -0.68
N ALA A 35 -6.84 9.22 -0.13
CA ALA A 35 -5.71 9.77 -0.85
C ALA A 35 -4.44 8.93 -0.63
N VAL A 36 -3.62 8.84 -1.67
CA VAL A 36 -2.29 8.22 -1.64
C VAL A 36 -1.24 9.25 -2.04
N GLU A 37 -0.26 9.46 -1.16
CA GLU A 37 0.88 10.34 -1.39
C GLU A 37 2.16 9.52 -1.57
N LEU A 38 2.86 9.71 -2.69
CA LEU A 38 4.21 9.17 -2.93
C LEU A 38 5.25 10.27 -2.72
N ARG A 39 6.32 9.96 -1.98
CA ARG A 39 7.44 10.86 -1.71
C ARG A 39 8.77 10.20 -2.05
N ALA A 40 9.65 10.97 -2.69
CA ALA A 40 11.07 10.68 -2.86
C ALA A 40 11.83 12.01 -3.09
N PRO A 41 13.18 12.05 -3.10
CA PRO A 41 13.92 13.26 -3.48
C PRO A 41 13.50 13.73 -4.89
N GLY A 42 12.97 14.95 -4.98
CA GLY A 42 12.45 15.51 -6.24
C GLY A 42 11.06 14.99 -6.67
N LEU A 43 10.43 14.11 -5.90
CA LEU A 43 9.09 13.59 -6.17
C LEU A 43 8.14 13.89 -4.99
N ASN A 44 7.05 14.57 -5.30
CA ASN A 44 5.86 14.65 -4.47
C ASN A 44 4.67 14.47 -5.41
N ALA A 45 4.02 13.31 -5.34
CA ALA A 45 2.87 12.96 -6.15
C ALA A 45 1.72 12.55 -5.23
N ARG A 46 0.50 12.95 -5.56
CA ARG A 46 -0.70 12.64 -4.79
C ARG A 46 -1.85 12.37 -5.74
N VAL A 47 -2.60 11.31 -5.45
CA VAL A 47 -3.91 11.02 -6.02
C VAL A 47 -4.93 11.08 -4.87
N ASP A 48 -6.02 11.82 -5.05
CA ASP A 48 -6.94 12.20 -3.98
C ASP A 48 -8.12 11.23 -3.78
N GLU A 49 -8.46 10.44 -4.80
CA GLU A 49 -9.69 9.66 -4.87
C GLU A 49 -9.43 8.20 -5.28
N VAL A 50 -8.50 7.53 -4.58
CA VAL A 50 -8.28 6.09 -4.78
C VAL A 50 -9.43 5.33 -4.15
N VAL A 51 -10.11 4.51 -4.96
CA VAL A 51 -11.26 3.70 -4.51
C VAL A 51 -10.80 2.29 -4.13
N SER A 52 -11.35 1.73 -3.06
CA SER A 52 -11.24 0.31 -2.73
C SER A 52 -12.57 -0.26 -2.29
N TRP A 53 -12.98 -1.34 -2.96
CA TRP A 53 -14.18 -2.10 -2.66
C TRP A 53 -13.94 -3.03 -1.47
N ILE A 54 -14.88 -3.06 -0.52
CA ILE A 54 -14.81 -3.85 0.73
C ILE A 54 -15.05 -5.37 0.48
N TRP A 55 -14.96 -5.84 -0.76
CA TRP A 55 -15.40 -7.16 -1.23
C TRP A 55 -14.19 -8.12 -1.37
N ASP A 56 -13.51 -8.39 -0.26
CA ASP A 56 -12.40 -9.37 -0.05
C ASP A 56 -11.15 -9.28 -0.97
N SER A 57 -11.10 -8.39 -1.95
CA SER A 57 -9.96 -8.22 -2.89
C SER A 57 -9.17 -6.93 -2.66
N ASP A 58 -9.22 -6.39 -1.44
CA ASP A 58 -8.50 -5.16 -1.07
C ASP A 58 -6.97 -5.39 -0.90
N LEU A 59 -6.23 -4.31 -0.62
CA LEU A 59 -4.77 -4.33 -0.49
C LEU A 59 -4.27 -5.18 0.70
N ALA A 60 -5.04 -5.31 1.78
CA ALA A 60 -4.61 -6.02 2.97
C ALA A 60 -4.48 -7.54 2.75
N PRO A 61 -5.47 -8.27 2.20
CA PRO A 61 -5.30 -9.69 1.83
C PRO A 61 -4.10 -9.96 0.91
N PHE A 62 -3.79 -9.04 -0.02
CA PHE A 62 -2.58 -9.14 -0.85
C PHE A 62 -1.31 -9.08 0.02
N LEU A 63 -1.18 -8.08 0.88
CA LEU A 63 -0.05 -7.95 1.81
C LEU A 63 0.05 -9.12 2.79
N GLU A 64 -1.07 -9.65 3.30
CA GLU A 64 -1.08 -10.86 4.13
C GLU A 64 -0.57 -12.09 3.39
N GLY A 65 -0.90 -12.23 2.10
CA GLY A 65 -0.36 -13.28 1.24
C GLY A 65 1.16 -13.17 1.04
N LEU A 66 1.69 -11.95 0.96
CA LEU A 66 3.15 -11.73 0.95
C LEU A 66 3.80 -12.09 2.28
N ALA A 67 3.15 -11.74 3.41
CA ALA A 67 3.65 -12.02 4.75
C ALA A 67 3.60 -13.52 5.11
N ALA A 68 2.56 -14.24 4.66
CA ALA A 68 2.46 -15.68 4.82
C ALA A 68 3.59 -16.42 4.07
N ASP A 69 3.96 -15.91 2.89
CA ASP A 69 5.03 -16.44 2.05
C ASP A 69 6.42 -15.81 2.36
N TYR A 70 6.67 -15.40 3.61
CA TYR A 70 7.95 -14.84 4.07
C TYR A 70 9.19 -15.70 3.78
N ARG A 71 9.02 -16.99 3.48
CA ARG A 71 10.10 -17.90 3.07
C ARG A 71 10.59 -17.65 1.63
N GLY A 72 9.84 -16.87 0.86
CA GLY A 72 10.17 -16.43 -0.49
C GLY A 72 9.26 -17.02 -1.57
N TRP A 73 9.20 -16.30 -2.69
CA TRP A 73 8.55 -16.71 -3.92
C TRP A 73 9.39 -16.25 -5.11
N ASP A 74 9.21 -16.90 -6.26
CA ASP A 74 9.83 -16.49 -7.52
C ASP A 74 8.97 -15.46 -8.27
N GLY A 75 9.63 -14.49 -8.92
CA GLY A 75 8.99 -13.50 -9.78
C GLY A 75 8.30 -12.35 -9.03
N GLU A 76 7.42 -11.66 -9.74
CA GLU A 76 6.64 -10.53 -9.22
C GLU A 76 5.21 -10.97 -8.92
N ARG A 77 4.65 -10.44 -7.82
CA ARG A 77 3.22 -10.49 -7.50
C ARG A 77 2.68 -9.07 -7.54
N SER A 78 1.48 -8.87 -8.07
CA SER A 78 0.89 -7.53 -8.18
C SER A 78 -0.56 -7.49 -7.72
N TRP A 79 -0.92 -6.36 -7.13
CA TRP A 79 -2.29 -5.95 -6.83
C TRP A 79 -2.52 -4.54 -7.40
N ARG A 80 -3.77 -4.21 -7.71
CA ARG A 80 -4.17 -2.86 -8.14
C ARG A 80 -5.61 -2.58 -7.73
N THR A 81 -5.97 -1.30 -7.64
CA THR A 81 -7.38 -0.89 -7.65
C THR A 81 -8.00 -1.11 -9.02
N ASP A 82 -9.33 -1.21 -9.09
CA ASP A 82 -10.07 -1.50 -10.33
C ASP A 82 -9.85 -0.44 -11.42
N ASP A 83 -9.80 0.83 -11.04
CA ASP A 83 -9.50 1.97 -11.91
C ASP A 83 -7.99 2.16 -12.17
N ALA A 84 -7.15 1.34 -11.52
CA ALA A 84 -5.68 1.33 -11.59
C ALA A 84 -4.96 2.60 -11.07
N ASP A 85 -5.66 3.54 -10.44
CA ASP A 85 -5.08 4.71 -9.76
C ASP A 85 -3.97 4.36 -8.76
N LEU A 86 -4.06 3.18 -8.13
CA LEU A 86 -3.00 2.59 -7.31
C LEU A 86 -2.68 1.17 -7.80
N THR A 87 -1.39 0.88 -8.03
CA THR A 87 -0.84 -0.45 -8.28
C THR A 87 0.32 -0.72 -7.33
N VAL A 88 0.39 -1.93 -6.77
CA VAL A 88 1.45 -2.39 -5.86
C VAL A 88 2.07 -3.66 -6.44
N ALA A 89 3.32 -3.58 -6.87
CA ALA A 89 4.13 -4.72 -7.32
C ALA A 89 5.09 -5.16 -6.21
N ALA A 90 5.23 -6.46 -6.00
CA ALA A 90 5.99 -7.06 -4.92
C ALA A 90 6.99 -8.10 -5.43
N VAL A 91 8.26 -7.91 -5.09
CA VAL A 91 9.35 -8.85 -5.37
C VAL A 91 10.05 -9.27 -4.08
N PHE A 92 10.23 -10.58 -3.89
CA PHE A 92 11.03 -11.10 -2.79
C PHE A 92 12.53 -10.99 -3.12
N ARG A 93 13.35 -10.66 -2.13
CA ARG A 93 14.82 -10.69 -2.24
C ARG A 93 15.43 -11.64 -1.21
N SER A 94 16.53 -12.27 -1.60
CA SER A 94 17.40 -13.01 -0.69
C SER A 94 17.80 -12.11 0.48
N GLY A 95 17.66 -12.65 1.70
CA GLY A 95 17.80 -11.90 2.94
C GLY A 95 16.49 -11.63 3.69
N GLY A 96 15.33 -12.04 3.14
CA GLY A 96 14.04 -11.92 3.84
C GLY A 96 13.40 -10.55 3.73
N TYR A 97 13.58 -9.88 2.59
CA TYR A 97 12.99 -8.55 2.32
C TYR A 97 12.07 -8.58 1.11
N VAL A 98 11.02 -7.78 1.18
CA VAL A 98 10.08 -7.54 0.08
C VAL A 98 10.26 -6.11 -0.42
N GLY A 99 10.45 -5.96 -1.72
CA GLY A 99 10.39 -4.69 -2.41
C GLY A 99 8.97 -4.43 -2.87
N LEU A 100 8.30 -3.47 -2.25
CA LEU A 100 6.98 -2.99 -2.66
C LEU A 100 7.17 -1.75 -3.54
N THR A 101 6.88 -1.88 -4.83
CA THR A 101 6.84 -0.77 -5.78
C THR A 101 5.41 -0.27 -5.89
N TRP A 102 5.17 0.89 -5.32
CA TRP A 102 3.89 1.59 -5.31
C TRP A 102 3.86 2.52 -6.52
N THR A 103 2.86 2.36 -7.38
CA THR A 103 2.61 3.24 -8.52
C THR A 103 1.28 3.93 -8.32
N ALA A 104 1.30 5.26 -8.28
CA ALA A 104 0.12 6.10 -8.30
C ALA A 104 -0.03 6.71 -9.70
N SER A 105 -1.27 6.83 -10.18
CA SER A 105 -1.56 7.49 -11.46
C SER A 105 -2.86 8.28 -11.37
N GLY A 106 -3.05 9.18 -12.34
CA GLY A 106 -4.26 9.99 -12.47
C GLY A 106 -4.05 11.10 -13.48
N GLY A 107 -5.11 11.59 -14.12
CA GLY A 107 -5.04 12.79 -14.98
C GLY A 107 -4.00 12.76 -16.12
N GLY A 108 -3.54 11.58 -16.55
CA GLY A 108 -2.50 11.41 -17.57
C GLY A 108 -1.05 11.39 -17.05
N TRP A 109 -0.82 11.45 -15.73
CA TRP A 109 0.50 11.21 -15.13
C TRP A 109 0.54 9.86 -14.38
N GLY A 110 1.75 9.34 -14.18
CA GLY A 110 2.03 8.20 -13.31
C GLY A 110 3.37 8.39 -12.62
N ALA A 111 3.48 7.99 -11.36
CA ALA A 111 4.71 8.05 -10.57
C ALA A 111 4.84 6.80 -9.70
N SER A 112 6.08 6.36 -9.46
CA SER A 112 6.36 5.16 -8.67
C SER A 112 7.46 5.37 -7.63
N VAL A 113 7.34 4.70 -6.49
CA VAL A 113 8.38 4.60 -5.46
C VAL A 113 8.49 3.17 -4.94
N THR A 114 9.69 2.72 -4.59
CA THR A 114 9.91 1.39 -3.98
C THR A 114 10.31 1.52 -2.52
N THR A 115 9.62 0.78 -1.65
CA THR A 115 9.95 0.64 -0.22
C THR A 115 10.39 -0.78 0.10
N TRP A 116 11.41 -0.93 0.96
CA TRP A 116 11.89 -2.23 1.44
C TRP A 116 11.38 -2.51 2.86
N LEU A 117 10.76 -3.67 3.04
CA LEU A 117 10.25 -4.16 4.33
C LEU A 117 10.73 -5.59 4.58
N GLU A 118 10.90 -5.96 5.84
CA GLU A 118 11.11 -7.36 6.23
C GLU A 118 9.86 -8.19 5.90
N ALA A 119 10.05 -9.35 5.30
CA ALA A 119 9.01 -10.09 4.60
C ALA A 119 7.89 -10.64 5.48
N GLY A 120 8.18 -10.98 6.74
CA GLY A 120 7.19 -11.47 7.70
C GLY A 120 6.53 -10.34 8.50
N GLU A 121 7.15 -9.94 9.60
CA GLU A 121 6.55 -9.08 10.63
C GLU A 121 6.23 -7.69 10.12
N GLN A 122 7.10 -7.08 9.29
CA GLN A 122 6.84 -5.71 8.80
C GLN A 122 5.76 -5.65 7.72
N VAL A 123 5.70 -6.64 6.83
CA VAL A 123 4.60 -6.74 5.87
C VAL A 123 3.29 -7.13 6.56
N ALA A 124 3.32 -8.01 7.57
CA ALA A 124 2.15 -8.34 8.39
C ALA A 124 1.61 -7.13 9.17
N ALA A 125 2.49 -6.33 9.78
CA ALA A 125 2.11 -5.09 10.46
C ALA A 125 1.50 -4.09 9.47
N LEU A 126 2.10 -3.92 8.29
CA LEU A 126 1.52 -3.07 7.24
C LEU A 126 0.15 -3.57 6.77
N ALA A 127 -0.04 -4.88 6.62
CA ALA A 127 -1.33 -5.45 6.25
C ALA A 127 -2.41 -5.18 7.31
N ALA A 128 -2.04 -5.25 8.59
CA ALA A 128 -2.92 -4.91 9.71
C ALA A 128 -3.28 -3.41 9.72
N ASP A 129 -2.29 -2.52 9.57
CA ASP A 129 -2.51 -1.07 9.52
C ASP A 129 -3.41 -0.67 8.34
N ILE A 130 -3.17 -1.23 7.14
CA ILE A 130 -4.00 -1.00 5.95
C ILE A 130 -5.41 -1.54 6.16
N ARG A 131 -5.59 -2.75 6.72
CA ARG A 131 -6.93 -3.28 7.04
C ARG A 131 -7.68 -2.38 8.02
N GLN A 132 -7.02 -1.94 9.08
CA GLN A 132 -7.63 -1.08 10.09
C GLN A 132 -8.03 0.27 9.49
N PHE A 133 -7.14 0.88 8.69
CA PHE A 133 -7.42 2.08 7.93
C PHE A 133 -8.64 1.90 7.01
N LEU A 134 -8.63 0.90 6.13
CA LEU A 134 -9.73 0.66 5.18
C LEU A 134 -11.06 0.42 5.90
N ARG A 135 -11.11 -0.40 6.95
CA ARG A 135 -12.35 -0.68 7.69
C ARG A 135 -12.88 0.50 8.52
N GLY A 136 -12.01 1.38 9.00
CA GLY A 136 -12.40 2.54 9.81
C GLY A 136 -13.04 2.17 11.17
N GLU A 137 -12.59 1.07 11.78
CA GLU A 137 -13.09 0.58 13.07
C GLU A 137 -12.84 1.62 14.19
N ARG A 138 -13.92 2.11 14.82
CA ARG A 138 -13.92 3.23 15.78
C ARG A 138 -13.64 2.79 17.22
#